data_AF-A0A939EMM4-F1
#
_entry.id   AF-A0A939EMM4-F1
#
_cell.length_a   1.000
_cell.length_b   1.000
_cell.length_c   1.000
_cell.angle_alpha   90.00
_cell.angle_beta   90.00
_cell.angle_gamma   90.00
#
_symmetry.space_group_name_H-M   'P 1'
#
loop_
_entity.id
_entity.type
_entity.pdbx_description
1 polymer ?
#
loop_
_entity_poly.entity_id
_entity_poly.type
_entity_poly.pdbx_seq_one_letter_code
_entity_poly.pdbx_strand_id
1 'polypeptide(L)'
;MKANFIQVCRIVSGRRFRTPSAHQPLLPGRRPQDIFAVALLTVGLAIVLFDIPIHPWLETLPGAYRATFSAFTDVGKSHWILWTSGLVCLGLLACDVGKWSFRSRMVVATVWTYAGFLFFTVAASGILAIVLKWCFGRARPKLYDEVGPVAFDPFIFHGAYTSFPSGHSTTVGAIAAALALIFPAWRWLIAAVAFWAAFSRIMVGAHYPSDVVAGMLLGVAFTYFTARFLARRRIGFRFSEAGAIEPILSQISAKAGFRALRSLFSGRRAVNPAAGLRADRSEPVTEPALQAQDESTLK
;
A
#
# COMPACT_ATOMS: atom_id res chain seq x y z
N MET A 1 16.78 -20.53 -3.56
CA MET A 1 15.74 -19.61 -4.11
C MET A 1 14.58 -20.34 -4.79
N LYS A 2 14.83 -21.30 -5.71
CA LYS A 2 13.77 -22.04 -6.46
C LYS A 2 12.75 -22.73 -5.54
N ALA A 3 13.22 -23.38 -4.47
CA ALA A 3 12.35 -24.06 -3.48
C ALA A 3 11.40 -23.08 -2.74
N ASN A 4 11.92 -21.93 -2.29
CA ASN A 4 11.12 -20.90 -1.62
C ASN A 4 10.07 -20.29 -2.56
N PHE A 5 10.42 -20.06 -3.83
CA PHE A 5 9.48 -19.58 -4.84
C PHE A 5 8.33 -20.56 -5.06
N ILE A 6 8.63 -21.86 -5.24
CA ILE A 6 7.61 -22.91 -5.37
C ILE A 6 6.72 -22.96 -4.13
N GLN A 7 7.30 -22.83 -2.94
CA GLN A 7 6.55 -22.84 -1.68
C GLN A 7 5.64 -21.62 -1.53
N VAL A 8 6.10 -20.42 -1.90
CA VAL A 8 5.28 -19.20 -1.94
C VAL A 8 4.14 -19.36 -2.95
N CYS A 9 4.44 -19.83 -4.16
CA CYS A 9 3.42 -20.10 -5.18
C CYS A 9 2.38 -21.11 -4.68
N ARG A 10 2.80 -22.17 -3.98
CA ARG A 10 1.92 -23.17 -3.36
C ARG A 10 1.06 -22.57 -2.24
N ILE A 11 1.62 -21.68 -1.41
CA ILE A 11 0.86 -20.98 -0.37
C ILE A 11 -0.18 -20.04 -1.00
N VAL A 12 0.20 -19.29 -2.03
CA VAL A 12 -0.69 -18.36 -2.73
C VAL A 12 -1.79 -19.12 -3.47
N SER A 13 -1.47 -20.24 -4.12
CA SER A 13 -2.44 -21.07 -4.83
C SER A 13 -3.36 -21.84 -3.87
N GLY A 14 -2.83 -22.35 -2.75
CA GLY A 14 -3.61 -22.99 -1.67
C GLY A 14 -4.49 -22.02 -0.87
N ARG A 15 -4.37 -20.71 -1.10
CA ARG A 15 -5.25 -19.66 -0.53
C ARG A 15 -6.26 -19.13 -1.55
N ARG A 16 -6.44 -19.79 -2.70
CA ARG A 16 -7.49 -19.45 -3.68
C ARG A 16 -8.85 -19.40 -2.96
N PHE A 17 -9.37 -18.18 -2.82
CA PHE A 17 -10.73 -17.86 -2.35
C PHE A 17 -11.09 -18.28 -0.92
N ARG A 18 -10.28 -17.90 0.08
CA ARG A 18 -10.60 -18.08 1.53
C ARG A 18 -11.73 -17.17 2.07
N THR A 19 -12.46 -16.49 1.20
CA THR A 19 -13.63 -15.67 1.56
C THR A 19 -14.87 -16.30 0.93
N PRO A 20 -15.88 -16.73 1.73
CA PRO A 20 -17.11 -17.32 1.22
C PRO A 20 -17.96 -16.41 0.30
N SER A 21 -17.69 -15.11 0.22
CA SER A 21 -18.44 -14.20 -0.68
C SER A 21 -17.80 -14.12 -2.06
N ALA A 22 -17.90 -15.18 -2.86
CA ALA A 22 -17.46 -15.19 -4.26
C ALA A 22 -18.59 -14.92 -5.28
N HIS A 23 -19.81 -14.60 -4.84
CA HIS A 23 -20.94 -14.33 -5.74
C HIS A 23 -21.74 -13.05 -5.48
N GLN A 24 -21.24 -12.10 -4.69
CA GLN A 24 -21.87 -10.77 -4.71
C GLN A 24 -21.38 -10.02 -5.96
N PRO A 25 -22.26 -9.73 -6.94
CA PRO A 25 -21.90 -8.94 -8.10
C PRO A 25 -21.34 -7.60 -7.62
N LEU A 26 -20.27 -7.14 -8.27
CA LEU A 26 -19.70 -5.82 -7.99
C LEU A 26 -20.80 -4.77 -8.17
N LEU A 27 -21.01 -3.97 -7.12
CA LEU A 27 -21.86 -2.80 -7.18
C LEU A 27 -21.42 -1.91 -8.37
N PRO A 28 -22.35 -1.27 -9.08
CA PRO A 28 -22.03 -0.25 -10.07
C PRO A 28 -21.03 0.77 -9.50
N GLY A 29 -20.02 1.14 -10.28
CA GLY A 29 -18.91 2.01 -9.87
C GLY A 29 -17.71 1.30 -9.24
N ARG A 30 -17.84 0.00 -8.89
CA ARG A 30 -16.71 -0.82 -8.38
C ARG A 30 -16.20 -1.83 -9.40
N ARG A 31 -16.82 -1.91 -10.59
CA ARG A 31 -16.39 -2.81 -11.67
C ARG A 31 -15.18 -2.24 -12.41
N PRO A 32 -14.27 -3.08 -12.92
CA PRO A 32 -13.12 -2.60 -13.67
C PRO A 32 -13.51 -1.69 -14.85
N GLN A 33 -14.56 -2.04 -15.59
CA GLN A 33 -15.07 -1.24 -16.69
C GLN A 33 -15.63 0.12 -16.24
N ASP A 34 -16.28 0.18 -15.08
CA ASP A 34 -16.84 1.44 -14.56
C ASP A 34 -15.70 2.39 -14.16
N ILE A 35 -14.69 1.86 -13.45
CA ILE A 35 -13.49 2.61 -13.05
C ILE A 35 -12.75 3.10 -14.29
N PHE A 36 -12.62 2.25 -15.30
CA PHE A 36 -11.97 2.61 -16.56
C PHE A 36 -12.75 3.69 -17.32
N ALA A 37 -14.08 3.56 -17.42
CA ALA A 37 -14.93 4.55 -18.07
C ALA A 37 -14.85 5.92 -17.37
N VAL A 38 -14.95 5.94 -16.04
CA VAL A 38 -14.79 7.18 -15.26
C VAL A 38 -13.40 7.77 -15.44
N ALA A 39 -12.35 6.95 -15.45
CA ALA A 39 -10.99 7.42 -15.68
C ALA A 39 -10.83 8.05 -17.08
N LEU A 40 -11.34 7.40 -18.13
CA LEU A 40 -11.32 7.95 -19.49
C LEU A 40 -12.08 9.27 -19.59
N LEU A 41 -13.28 9.35 -19.04
CA LEU A 41 -14.08 10.58 -19.03
C LEU A 41 -13.36 11.71 -18.29
N THR A 42 -12.76 11.40 -17.13
CA THR A 42 -12.02 12.39 -16.33
C THR A 42 -10.79 12.90 -17.07
N VAL A 43 -10.04 12.02 -17.75
CA VAL A 43 -8.87 12.40 -18.54
C VAL A 43 -9.29 13.21 -19.77
N GLY A 44 -10.31 12.78 -20.50
CA GLY A 44 -10.83 13.50 -21.67
C GLY A 44 -11.31 14.90 -21.30
N LEU A 45 -12.05 15.03 -20.19
CA LEU A 45 -12.47 16.33 -19.68
C LEU A 45 -11.27 17.20 -19.26
N ALA A 46 -10.24 16.60 -18.65
CA ALA A 46 -9.03 17.33 -18.27
C ALA A 46 -8.25 17.87 -19.47
N ILE A 47 -8.21 17.12 -20.58
CA ILE A 47 -7.58 17.59 -21.82
C ILE A 47 -8.28 18.87 -22.31
N VAL A 48 -9.61 18.83 -22.39
CA VAL A 48 -10.40 19.94 -22.94
C VAL A 48 -10.38 21.16 -22.01
N LEU A 49 -10.58 20.95 -20.71
CA LEU A 49 -10.74 22.05 -19.76
C LEU A 49 -9.43 22.67 -19.28
N PHE A 50 -8.33 21.90 -19.26
CA PHE A 50 -7.13 22.33 -18.55
C PHE A 50 -5.89 22.39 -19.43
N ASP A 51 -5.68 21.47 -20.38
CA ASP A 51 -4.41 21.45 -21.11
C ASP A 51 -4.21 22.67 -22.02
N ILE A 52 -5.30 23.20 -22.59
CA ILE A 52 -5.29 24.38 -23.45
C ILE A 52 -5.07 25.68 -22.64
N PRO A 53 -5.85 25.98 -21.58
CA PRO A 53 -5.69 27.25 -20.88
C PRO A 53 -4.51 27.30 -19.89
N ILE A 54 -4.09 26.17 -19.33
CA ILE A 54 -3.08 26.18 -18.26
C ILE A 54 -1.68 26.44 -18.80
N HIS A 55 -1.36 26.00 -20.02
CA HIS A 55 -0.01 26.17 -20.56
C HIS A 55 0.38 27.65 -20.76
N PRO A 56 -0.41 28.49 -21.45
CA PRO A 56 -0.09 29.91 -21.59
C PRO A 56 -0.02 30.64 -20.25
N TRP A 57 -0.90 30.28 -19.31
CA TRP A 57 -0.87 30.86 -17.96
C TRP A 57 0.43 30.53 -17.22
N LEU A 58 0.96 29.32 -17.32
CA LEU A 58 2.23 28.93 -16.71
C LEU A 58 3.44 29.70 -17.25
N GLU A 59 3.36 30.23 -18.48
CA GLU A 59 4.43 31.06 -19.06
C GLU A 59 4.44 32.47 -18.49
N THR A 60 3.30 32.96 -17.99
CA THR A 60 3.22 34.28 -17.32
C THR A 60 3.87 34.29 -15.93
N LEU A 61 4.13 33.12 -15.34
CA LEU A 61 4.65 33.01 -13.98
C LEU A 61 6.17 33.29 -13.92
N PRO A 62 6.65 34.04 -12.91
CA PRO A 62 8.09 34.26 -12.71
C PRO A 62 8.87 32.94 -12.55
N GLY A 63 10.08 32.89 -13.12
CA GLY A 63 10.93 31.67 -13.09
C GLY A 63 11.23 31.13 -11.68
N ALA A 64 11.19 31.98 -10.65
CA ALA A 64 11.35 31.60 -9.24
C ALA A 64 10.30 30.57 -8.77
N TYR A 65 9.08 30.61 -9.32
CA TYR A 65 8.04 29.61 -9.01
C TYR A 65 8.44 28.23 -9.52
N ARG A 66 8.95 28.14 -10.75
CA ARG A 66 9.41 26.86 -11.34
C ARG A 66 10.56 26.27 -10.53
N ALA A 67 11.50 27.09 -10.06
CA ALA A 67 12.60 26.63 -9.21
C ALA A 67 12.08 26.07 -7.87
N THR A 68 11.14 26.77 -7.23
CA THR A 68 10.52 26.35 -5.97
C THR A 68 9.81 25.00 -6.13
N PHE A 69 8.94 24.84 -7.13
CA PHE A 69 8.23 23.58 -7.37
C PHE A 69 9.15 22.46 -7.87
N SER A 70 10.28 22.78 -8.53
CA SER A 70 11.29 21.80 -8.90
C SER A 70 11.96 21.18 -7.66
N ALA A 71 12.27 21.99 -6.63
CA ALA A 71 12.83 21.49 -5.38
C ALA A 71 11.88 20.53 -4.64
N PHE A 72 10.57 20.83 -4.65
CA PHE A 72 9.55 19.94 -4.05
C PHE A 72 9.33 18.65 -4.84
N THR A 73 9.45 18.71 -6.16
CA THR A 73 9.19 17.56 -7.04
C THR A 73 10.17 16.41 -6.83
N ASP A 74 11.37 16.69 -6.34
CA ASP A 74 12.38 15.65 -6.09
C ASP A 74 11.97 14.62 -5.04
N VAL A 75 11.07 15.00 -4.12
CA VAL A 75 10.53 14.12 -3.07
C VAL A 75 9.67 12.99 -3.65
N GLY A 76 8.99 13.21 -4.78
CA GLY A 76 8.12 12.19 -5.38
C GLY A 76 8.84 11.23 -6.35
N LYS A 77 10.17 11.23 -6.41
CA LYS A 77 10.92 10.29 -7.27
C LYS A 77 10.80 8.86 -6.74
N SER A 78 10.48 7.91 -7.63
CA SER A 78 10.23 6.51 -7.28
C SER A 78 11.44 5.76 -6.74
N HIS A 79 12.67 6.23 -6.96
CA HIS A 79 13.85 5.49 -6.51
C HIS A 79 13.89 5.34 -4.99
N TRP A 80 13.63 6.39 -4.21
CA TRP A 80 13.70 6.31 -2.74
C TRP A 80 12.73 5.25 -2.19
N ILE A 81 11.50 5.18 -2.72
CA ILE A 81 10.52 4.20 -2.26
C ILE A 81 10.88 2.78 -2.69
N LEU A 82 11.43 2.59 -3.89
CA LEU A 82 11.86 1.28 -4.38
C LEU A 82 13.08 0.77 -3.63
N TRP A 83 14.09 1.62 -3.37
CA TRP A 83 15.25 1.27 -2.57
C TRP A 83 14.84 0.95 -1.13
N THR A 84 14.07 1.81 -0.46
CA THR A 84 13.69 1.59 0.94
C THR A 84 12.84 0.33 1.13
N SER A 85 11.77 0.16 0.33
CA SER A 85 10.93 -1.04 0.42
C SER A 85 11.66 -2.31 -0.04
N GLY A 86 12.51 -2.21 -1.06
CA GLY A 86 13.36 -3.31 -1.53
C GLY A 86 14.37 -3.74 -0.48
N LEU A 87 15.07 -2.80 0.17
CA LEU A 87 16.02 -3.08 1.25
C LEU A 87 15.33 -3.66 2.48
N VAL A 88 14.14 -3.19 2.84
CA VAL A 88 13.33 -3.78 3.92
C VAL A 88 13.00 -5.24 3.60
N CYS A 89 12.54 -5.52 2.37
CA CYS A 89 12.33 -6.89 1.93
C CYS A 89 13.63 -7.70 2.00
N LEU A 90 14.75 -7.23 1.45
CA LEU A 90 16.00 -7.99 1.50
C LEU A 90 16.49 -8.26 2.94
N GLY A 91 16.43 -7.25 3.82
CA GLY A 91 16.83 -7.38 5.22
C GLY A 91 15.95 -8.35 6.00
N LEU A 92 14.63 -8.33 5.80
CA LEU A 92 13.73 -9.28 6.43
C LEU A 92 13.91 -10.71 5.87
N LEU A 93 14.37 -10.86 4.63
CA LEU A 93 14.63 -12.17 4.01
C LEU A 93 15.87 -12.82 4.61
N ALA A 94 16.86 -12.00 4.96
CA ALA A 94 18.10 -12.43 5.61
C ALA A 94 17.89 -12.83 7.09
N CYS A 95 16.78 -12.43 7.71
CA CYS A 95 16.48 -12.74 9.10
C CYS A 95 15.97 -14.19 9.26
N ASP A 96 16.64 -14.97 10.12
CA ASP A 96 16.16 -16.29 10.56
C ASP A 96 15.00 -16.13 11.58
N VAL A 97 13.83 -15.80 11.06
CA VAL A 97 12.59 -15.64 11.83
C VAL A 97 12.04 -16.95 12.40
N GLY A 98 12.63 -18.10 12.07
CA GLY A 98 12.20 -19.41 12.58
C GLY A 98 12.33 -19.53 14.10
N LYS A 99 13.31 -18.83 14.68
CA LYS A 99 13.62 -18.84 16.11
C LYS A 99 12.79 -17.86 16.94
N TRP A 100 11.97 -17.02 16.29
CA TRP A 100 11.28 -15.92 16.95
C TRP A 100 9.92 -16.32 17.48
N SER A 101 9.44 -15.59 18.49
CA SER A 101 8.09 -15.76 19.02
C SER A 101 7.04 -15.62 17.91
N PHE A 102 5.91 -16.34 18.03
CA PHE A 102 4.81 -16.26 17.06
C PHE A 102 4.37 -14.81 16.79
N ARG A 103 4.28 -13.98 17.84
CA ARG A 103 3.89 -12.56 17.73
C ARG A 103 4.89 -11.75 16.91
N SER A 104 6.19 -11.94 17.14
CA SER A 104 7.24 -11.25 16.39
C SER A 104 7.27 -11.69 14.92
N ARG A 105 7.06 -12.99 14.66
CA ARG A 105 6.92 -13.53 13.29
C ARG A 105 5.75 -12.92 12.55
N MET A 106 4.61 -12.72 13.22
CA MET A 106 3.43 -12.08 12.63
C MET A 106 3.68 -10.61 12.27
N VAL A 107 4.42 -9.86 13.09
CA VAL A 107 4.81 -8.48 12.76
C VAL A 107 5.72 -8.43 11.55
N VAL A 108 6.79 -9.23 11.54
CA VAL A 108 7.72 -9.28 10.41
C VAL A 108 7.01 -9.67 9.12
N ALA A 109 6.15 -10.68 9.17
CA ALA A 109 5.34 -11.08 8.02
C ALA A 109 4.41 -9.97 7.54
N THR A 110 3.88 -9.15 8.46
CA THR A 110 3.04 -8.00 8.11
C THR A 110 3.85 -6.90 7.44
N VAL A 111 5.00 -6.52 8.03
CA VAL A 111 5.91 -5.53 7.46
C VAL A 111 6.39 -5.97 6.09
N TRP A 112 6.79 -7.24 5.95
CA TRP A 112 7.15 -7.86 4.67
C TRP A 112 6.04 -7.72 3.64
N THR A 113 4.81 -8.07 4.02
CA THR A 113 3.66 -8.07 3.11
C THR A 113 3.36 -6.67 2.61
N TYR A 114 3.34 -5.67 3.48
CA TYR A 114 3.05 -4.29 3.08
C TYR A 114 4.22 -3.62 2.35
N ALA A 115 5.47 -3.90 2.74
CA ALA A 115 6.65 -3.43 2.00
C ALA A 115 6.69 -4.03 0.59
N GLY A 116 6.46 -5.34 0.46
CA GLY A 116 6.38 -6.01 -0.84
C GLY A 116 5.20 -5.54 -1.70
N PHE A 117 4.04 -5.27 -1.08
CA PHE A 117 2.89 -4.68 -1.76
C PHE A 117 3.20 -3.28 -2.30
N LEU A 118 3.81 -2.41 -1.48
CA LEU A 118 4.21 -1.06 -1.88
C LEU A 118 5.26 -1.10 -3.01
N PHE A 119 6.29 -1.93 -2.87
CA PHE A 119 7.32 -2.13 -3.89
C PHE A 119 6.70 -2.58 -5.22
N PHE A 120 5.88 -3.65 -5.18
CA PHE A 120 5.28 -4.22 -6.38
C PHE A 120 4.36 -3.24 -7.08
N THR A 121 3.50 -2.54 -6.35
CA THR A 121 2.55 -1.60 -6.94
C THR A 121 3.24 -0.40 -7.58
N VAL A 122 4.29 0.14 -6.96
CA VAL A 122 5.09 1.22 -7.56
C VAL A 122 5.87 0.73 -8.78
N ALA A 123 6.59 -0.40 -8.68
CA ALA A 123 7.41 -0.92 -9.76
C ALA A 123 6.57 -1.32 -10.98
N ALA A 124 5.52 -2.11 -10.77
CA ALA A 124 4.70 -2.64 -11.87
C ALA A 124 3.84 -1.56 -12.53
N SER A 125 3.27 -0.62 -11.76
CA SER A 125 2.56 0.53 -12.36
C SER A 125 3.51 1.48 -13.09
N GLY A 126 4.75 1.66 -12.61
CA GLY A 126 5.78 2.42 -13.30
C GLY A 126 6.19 1.81 -14.64
N ILE A 127 6.39 0.48 -14.68
CA ILE A 127 6.64 -0.25 -15.93
C ILE A 127 5.45 -0.09 -16.89
N LEU A 128 4.22 -0.24 -16.37
CA LEU A 128 3.02 -0.04 -17.17
C LEU A 128 2.94 1.37 -17.75
N ALA A 129 3.28 2.40 -16.97
CA ALA A 129 3.34 3.78 -17.47
C ALA A 129 4.39 3.99 -18.56
N ILE A 130 5.54 3.31 -18.48
CA ILE A 130 6.56 3.34 -19.55
C ILE A 130 6.03 2.72 -20.84
N VAL A 131 5.38 1.55 -20.73
CA VAL A 131 4.77 0.90 -21.89
C VAL A 131 3.71 1.81 -22.53
N LEU A 132 2.82 2.39 -21.72
CA LEU A 132 1.79 3.30 -22.20
C LEU A 132 2.38 4.57 -22.85
N LYS A 133 3.51 5.08 -22.34
CA LYS A 133 4.21 6.21 -22.98
C LYS A 133 4.61 5.91 -24.40
N TRP A 134 5.15 4.72 -24.66
CA TRP A 134 5.51 4.32 -26.02
C TRP A 134 4.27 4.05 -26.88
N CYS A 135 3.19 3.53 -26.30
CA CYS A 135 1.94 3.33 -27.06
C CYS A 135 1.28 4.64 -27.48
N PHE A 136 1.27 5.68 -26.63
CA PHE A 136 0.57 6.93 -26.93
C PHE A 136 1.46 7.98 -27.59
N GLY A 137 2.73 8.09 -27.19
CA GLY A 137 3.67 9.02 -27.82
C GLY A 137 3.24 10.48 -27.77
N ARG A 138 2.74 10.97 -26.62
CA ARG A 138 2.28 12.37 -26.51
C ARG A 138 3.43 13.36 -26.36
N ALA A 139 3.44 14.42 -27.18
CA ALA A 139 4.37 15.54 -27.08
C ALA A 139 4.33 16.20 -25.69
N ARG A 140 5.48 16.68 -25.21
CA ARG A 140 5.58 17.41 -23.93
C ARG A 140 5.17 18.87 -24.08
N PRO A 141 4.81 19.56 -22.97
CA PRO A 141 4.48 20.98 -22.99
C PRO A 141 5.56 21.90 -23.58
N LYS A 142 6.83 21.46 -23.62
CA LYS A 142 7.91 22.24 -24.25
C LYS A 142 7.77 22.39 -25.77
N LEU A 143 6.97 21.53 -26.41
CA LEU A 143 6.69 21.59 -27.85
C LEU A 143 5.32 22.24 -28.13
N TYR A 144 4.71 22.89 -27.13
CA TYR A 144 3.36 23.43 -27.26
C TYR A 144 3.21 24.38 -28.44
N ASP A 145 4.18 25.29 -28.64
CA ASP A 145 4.12 26.27 -29.74
C ASP A 145 4.34 25.63 -31.12
N GLU A 146 5.01 24.48 -31.18
CA GLU A 146 5.32 23.78 -32.44
C GLU A 146 4.18 22.87 -32.90
N VAL A 147 3.58 22.11 -31.96
CA VAL A 147 2.65 21.02 -32.30
C VAL A 147 1.32 21.09 -31.54
N GLY A 148 1.15 22.04 -30.62
CA GLY A 148 -0.04 22.22 -29.82
C GLY A 148 -0.21 21.21 -28.66
N PRO A 149 -1.32 21.31 -27.89
CA PRO A 149 -1.54 20.53 -26.68
C PRO A 149 -1.91 19.05 -26.92
N VAL A 150 -2.36 18.71 -28.13
CA VAL A 150 -2.96 17.40 -28.48
C VAL A 150 -2.17 16.70 -29.59
N ALA A 151 -0.85 16.81 -29.57
CA ALA A 151 0.02 16.07 -30.49
C ALA A 151 0.38 14.69 -29.94
N PHE A 152 -0.02 13.66 -30.67
CA PHE A 152 0.26 12.25 -30.38
C PHE A 152 0.94 11.61 -31.58
N ASP A 153 2.05 10.93 -31.34
CA ASP A 153 2.79 10.16 -32.33
C ASP A 153 3.09 8.75 -31.77
N PRO A 154 2.14 7.81 -31.91
CA PRO A 154 2.25 6.47 -31.33
C PRO A 154 3.53 5.74 -31.77
N PHE A 155 4.15 5.01 -30.84
CA PHE A 155 5.36 4.21 -31.06
C PHE A 155 6.63 5.01 -31.40
N ILE A 156 6.62 6.32 -31.19
CA ILE A 156 7.84 7.12 -31.25
C ILE A 156 8.68 6.92 -29.98
N PHE A 157 9.94 6.51 -30.16
CA PHE A 157 10.88 6.28 -29.05
C PHE A 157 11.72 7.52 -28.72
N HIS A 158 11.10 8.71 -28.80
CA HIS A 158 11.78 9.98 -28.56
C HIS A 158 11.35 10.61 -27.24
N GLY A 159 12.32 11.08 -26.44
CA GLY A 159 12.05 11.62 -25.09
C GLY A 159 11.05 12.79 -25.07
N ALA A 160 11.00 13.58 -26.15
CA ALA A 160 10.07 14.70 -26.33
C ALA A 160 8.59 14.28 -26.43
N TYR A 161 8.31 13.03 -26.80
CA TYR A 161 6.97 12.46 -26.99
C TYR A 161 6.60 11.44 -25.89
N THR A 162 7.24 11.53 -24.72
CA THR A 162 6.97 10.66 -23.56
C THR A 162 6.20 11.38 -22.45
N SER A 163 5.23 12.23 -22.80
CA SER A 163 4.47 13.01 -21.80
C SER A 163 3.39 12.18 -21.09
N PHE A 164 2.56 11.46 -21.85
CA PHE A 164 1.38 10.76 -21.34
C PHE A 164 1.63 9.25 -21.15
N PRO A 165 1.19 8.63 -20.04
CA PRO A 165 0.80 9.27 -18.78
C PRO A 165 2.03 9.73 -17.98
N SER A 166 1.82 10.62 -17.01
CA SER A 166 2.92 11.09 -16.15
C SER A 166 3.42 9.98 -15.22
N GLY A 167 4.68 9.56 -15.39
CA GLY A 167 5.29 8.51 -14.55
C GLY A 167 5.47 8.90 -13.08
N HIS A 168 5.79 10.18 -12.82
CA HIS A 168 5.86 10.71 -11.45
C HIS A 168 4.49 10.66 -10.78
N SER A 169 3.46 11.14 -11.47
CA SER A 169 2.08 11.12 -10.96
C SER A 169 1.55 9.70 -10.79
N THR A 170 1.98 8.76 -11.64
CA THR A 170 1.69 7.33 -11.47
C THR A 170 2.30 6.77 -10.19
N THR A 171 3.56 7.10 -9.92
CA THR A 171 4.24 6.72 -8.67
C THR A 171 3.52 7.29 -7.46
N VAL A 172 3.22 8.59 -7.48
CA VAL A 172 2.51 9.29 -6.39
C VAL A 172 1.13 8.66 -6.15
N GLY A 173 0.36 8.39 -7.21
CA GLY A 173 -0.94 7.74 -7.13
C GLY A 173 -0.87 6.33 -6.54
N ALA A 174 0.13 5.54 -6.94
CA ALA A 174 0.35 4.20 -6.39
C ALA A 174 0.71 4.23 -4.90
N ILE A 175 1.65 5.09 -4.50
CA ILE A 175 2.04 5.27 -3.09
C ILE A 175 0.84 5.73 -2.27
N ALA A 176 0.12 6.75 -2.75
CA ALA A 176 -1.01 7.33 -2.04
C ALA A 176 -2.12 6.30 -1.82
N ALA A 177 -2.49 5.54 -2.86
CA ALA A 177 -3.47 4.46 -2.74
C ALA A 177 -3.00 3.36 -1.78
N ALA A 178 -1.73 2.96 -1.85
CA ALA A 178 -1.19 1.92 -0.98
C ALA A 178 -1.21 2.36 0.49
N LEU A 179 -0.74 3.57 0.78
CA LEU A 179 -0.74 4.13 2.14
C LEU A 179 -2.15 4.38 2.66
N ALA A 180 -3.07 4.87 1.82
CA ALA A 180 -4.47 5.08 2.22
C ALA A 180 -5.18 3.76 2.57
N LEU A 181 -4.83 2.65 1.90
CA LEU A 181 -5.36 1.32 2.21
C LEU A 181 -4.72 0.71 3.46
N ILE A 182 -3.43 0.98 3.72
CA ILE A 182 -2.72 0.50 4.92
C ILE A 182 -3.10 1.32 6.16
N PHE A 183 -3.27 2.64 5.99
CA PHE A 183 -3.53 3.62 7.06
C PHE A 183 -4.81 4.43 6.77
N PRO A 184 -6.01 3.80 6.84
CA PRO A 184 -7.27 4.44 6.44
C PRO A 184 -7.61 5.71 7.23
N ALA A 185 -7.14 5.83 8.48
CA ALA A 185 -7.32 7.03 9.30
C ALA A 185 -6.63 8.27 8.72
N TRP A 186 -5.59 8.10 7.90
CA TRP A 186 -4.77 9.18 7.35
C TRP A 186 -5.06 9.44 5.86
N ARG A 187 -6.05 8.76 5.27
CA ARG A 187 -6.32 8.79 3.83
C ARG A 187 -6.50 10.18 3.24
N TRP A 188 -7.12 11.09 3.98
CA TRP A 188 -7.35 12.46 3.52
C TRP A 188 -6.08 13.30 3.52
N LEU A 189 -5.23 13.16 4.55
CA LEU A 189 -3.93 13.80 4.57
C LEU A 189 -3.05 13.26 3.43
N ILE A 190 -3.05 11.93 3.24
CA ILE A 190 -2.31 11.28 2.15
C ILE A 190 -2.80 11.79 0.79
N ALA A 191 -4.11 11.92 0.59
CA ALA A 191 -4.68 12.47 -0.63
C ALA A 191 -4.27 13.93 -0.86
N ALA A 192 -4.25 14.77 0.17
CA ALA A 192 -3.81 16.16 0.08
C ALA A 192 -2.33 16.27 -0.30
N VAL A 193 -1.46 15.47 0.32
CA VAL A 193 -0.02 15.42 0.00
C VAL A 193 0.19 14.92 -1.43
N ALA A 194 -0.54 13.88 -1.84
CA ALA A 194 -0.47 13.33 -3.19
C ALA A 194 -0.94 14.35 -4.24
N PHE A 195 -2.00 15.10 -3.95
CA PHE A 195 -2.47 16.19 -4.80
C PHE A 195 -1.37 17.24 -4.98
N TRP A 196 -0.72 17.69 -3.91
CA TRP A 196 0.34 18.69 -3.99
C TRP A 196 1.55 18.20 -4.80
N ALA A 197 1.95 16.94 -4.61
CA ALA A 197 3.04 16.32 -5.36
C ALA A 197 2.70 16.13 -6.86
N ALA A 198 1.44 15.82 -7.18
CA ALA A 198 0.98 15.74 -8.57
C ALA A 198 0.91 17.14 -9.20
N PHE A 199 0.38 18.12 -8.46
CA PHE A 199 0.24 19.51 -8.90
C PHE A 199 1.58 20.18 -9.20
N SER A 200 2.64 19.87 -8.45
CA SER A 200 3.98 20.41 -8.71
C SER A 200 4.48 20.11 -10.13
N ARG A 201 4.06 18.98 -10.74
CA ARG A 201 4.44 18.62 -12.12
C ARG A 201 3.80 19.51 -13.17
N ILE A 202 2.61 20.00 -12.87
CA ILE A 202 1.91 21.01 -13.69
C ILE A 202 2.64 22.34 -13.54
N MET A 203 2.93 22.77 -12.31
CA MET A 203 3.59 24.06 -12.04
C MET A 203 5.01 24.16 -12.63
N VAL A 204 5.76 23.06 -12.68
CA VAL A 204 7.07 23.01 -13.35
C VAL A 204 6.94 23.08 -14.89
N GLY A 205 5.74 22.87 -15.43
CA GLY A 205 5.49 22.81 -16.88
C GLY A 205 6.05 21.54 -17.53
N ALA A 206 6.24 20.47 -16.74
CA ALA A 206 6.85 19.25 -17.24
C ALA A 206 5.85 18.31 -17.91
N HIS A 207 4.56 18.44 -17.59
CA HIS A 207 3.46 17.63 -18.08
C HIS A 207 2.19 18.46 -18.17
N TYR A 208 1.29 18.06 -19.07
CA TYR A 208 -0.05 18.61 -19.10
C TYR A 208 -0.88 18.15 -17.89
N PRO A 209 -1.86 18.96 -17.43
CA PRO A 209 -2.80 18.56 -16.39
C PRO A 209 -3.42 17.17 -16.59
N SER A 210 -3.85 16.85 -17.81
CA SER A 210 -4.42 15.53 -18.11
C SER A 210 -3.40 14.39 -18.02
N ASP A 211 -2.12 14.61 -18.33
CA ASP A 211 -1.05 13.60 -18.14
C ASP A 211 -0.89 13.25 -16.66
N VAL A 212 -1.01 14.27 -15.79
CA VAL A 212 -0.90 14.15 -14.34
C VAL A 212 -2.12 13.40 -13.78
N VAL A 213 -3.33 13.77 -14.21
CA VAL A 213 -4.57 13.08 -13.85
C VAL A 213 -4.55 11.62 -14.28
N ALA A 214 -4.19 11.35 -15.54
CA ALA A 214 -4.09 9.99 -16.08
C ALA A 214 -3.07 9.15 -15.31
N GLY A 215 -1.90 9.72 -15.00
CA GLY A 215 -0.88 9.06 -14.18
C GLY A 215 -1.41 8.70 -12.79
N MET A 216 -1.99 9.67 -12.07
CA MET A 216 -2.58 9.44 -10.75
C MET A 216 -3.61 8.31 -10.78
N LEU A 217 -4.55 8.36 -11.72
CA LEU A 217 -5.60 7.35 -11.87
C LEU A 217 -5.03 5.97 -12.19
N LEU A 218 -4.03 5.88 -13.06
CA LEU A 218 -3.34 4.63 -13.38
C LEU A 218 -2.71 3.99 -12.13
N GLY A 219 -1.96 4.78 -11.36
CA GLY A 219 -1.31 4.31 -10.13
C GLY A 219 -2.32 3.85 -9.07
N VAL A 220 -3.38 4.65 -8.86
CA VAL A 220 -4.47 4.33 -7.91
C VAL A 220 -5.21 3.05 -8.33
N ALA A 221 -5.62 2.95 -9.59
CA ALA A 221 -6.36 1.80 -10.11
C ALA A 221 -5.53 0.52 -10.01
N PHE A 222 -4.27 0.55 -10.45
CA PHE A 222 -3.36 -0.60 -10.37
C PHE A 222 -3.20 -1.10 -8.93
N THR A 223 -3.00 -0.17 -8.01
CA THR A 223 -2.84 -0.46 -6.57
C THR A 223 -4.12 -1.02 -5.96
N TYR A 224 -5.28 -0.45 -6.29
CA TYR A 224 -6.58 -0.93 -5.83
C TYR A 224 -6.87 -2.36 -6.31
N PHE A 225 -6.63 -2.68 -7.58
CA PHE A 225 -6.83 -4.04 -8.09
C PHE A 225 -5.85 -5.04 -7.48
N THR A 226 -4.60 -4.64 -7.25
CA THR A 226 -3.61 -5.46 -6.54
C THR A 226 -4.07 -5.74 -5.11
N ALA A 227 -4.51 -4.72 -4.37
CA ALA A 227 -5.03 -4.89 -3.01
C ALA A 227 -6.28 -5.78 -2.99
N ARG A 228 -7.18 -5.62 -3.97
CA ARG A 228 -8.37 -6.47 -4.11
C ARG A 228 -8.00 -7.93 -4.37
N PHE A 229 -7.00 -8.18 -5.21
CA PHE A 229 -6.47 -9.52 -5.49
C PHE A 229 -5.87 -10.17 -4.24
N LEU A 230 -5.15 -9.39 -3.43
CA LEU A 230 -4.59 -9.84 -2.16
C LEU A 230 -5.67 -10.06 -1.08
N ALA A 231 -6.68 -9.20 -1.03
CA ALA A 231 -7.83 -9.31 -0.12
C ALA A 231 -8.63 -10.61 -0.34
N ARG A 232 -8.86 -10.99 -1.60
CA ARG A 232 -9.49 -12.27 -1.99
C ARG A 232 -8.72 -13.51 -1.48
N ARG A 233 -7.42 -13.36 -1.22
CA ARG A 233 -6.55 -14.44 -0.71
C ARG A 233 -6.24 -14.30 0.78
N ARG A 234 -6.80 -13.28 1.45
CA ARG A 234 -6.47 -12.90 2.83
C ARG A 234 -4.96 -12.77 3.05
N ILE A 235 -4.28 -12.05 2.15
CA ILE A 235 -2.85 -11.73 2.25
C ILE A 235 -2.74 -10.23 2.53
N GLY A 236 -2.37 -9.85 3.75
CA GLY A 236 -2.28 -8.44 4.19
C GLY A 236 -3.64 -7.73 4.30
N PHE A 237 -4.57 -7.98 3.38
CA PHE A 237 -5.87 -7.33 3.29
C PHE A 237 -7.03 -8.33 3.42
N ARG A 238 -8.20 -7.83 3.79
CA ARG A 238 -9.48 -8.53 3.82
C ARG A 238 -10.60 -7.62 3.31
N PHE A 239 -11.76 -8.19 3.01
CA PHE A 239 -12.96 -7.40 2.81
C PHE A 239 -13.68 -7.20 4.15
N SER A 240 -14.15 -5.98 4.38
CA SER A 240 -15.13 -5.63 5.41
C SER A 240 -16.50 -6.22 5.07
N GLU A 241 -17.44 -6.21 6.02
CA GLU A 241 -18.84 -6.62 5.79
C GLU A 241 -19.50 -5.76 4.69
N ALA A 242 -19.16 -4.47 4.61
CA ALA A 242 -19.59 -3.55 3.55
C ALA A 242 -18.82 -3.71 2.21
N GLY A 243 -17.93 -4.70 2.12
CA GLY A 243 -17.11 -4.96 0.92
C GLY A 243 -15.94 -4.01 0.69
N ALA A 244 -15.63 -3.13 1.66
CA ALA A 244 -14.44 -2.28 1.64
C ALA A 244 -13.15 -3.10 1.87
N ILE A 245 -12.01 -2.66 1.33
CA ILE A 245 -10.72 -3.33 1.56
C ILE A 245 -10.12 -2.78 2.86
N GLU A 246 -9.81 -3.67 3.80
CA GLU A 246 -9.21 -3.34 5.10
C GLU A 246 -7.91 -4.13 5.33
N PRO A 247 -6.93 -3.56 6.05
CA PRO A 247 -5.77 -4.32 6.51
C PRO A 247 -6.19 -5.41 7.52
N ILE A 248 -5.57 -6.59 7.44
CA ILE A 248 -5.86 -7.74 8.34
C ILE A 248 -5.41 -7.47 9.76
N LEU A 249 -4.24 -6.83 9.92
CA LEU A 249 -3.68 -6.57 11.24
C LEU A 249 -4.34 -5.33 11.83
N SER A 250 -5.19 -5.53 12.85
CA SER A 250 -5.76 -4.41 13.61
C SER A 250 -4.66 -3.64 14.34
N GLN A 251 -4.90 -2.36 14.64
CA GLN A 251 -3.95 -1.52 15.37
C GLN A 251 -3.55 -2.10 16.73
N ILE A 252 -4.45 -2.84 17.38
CA ILE A 252 -4.22 -3.50 18.67
C ILE A 252 -3.21 -4.64 18.51
N SER A 253 -3.40 -5.48 17.49
CA SER A 253 -2.48 -6.58 17.16
C SER A 253 -1.12 -6.07 16.70
N ALA A 254 -1.09 -4.94 15.99
CA ALA A 254 0.14 -4.26 15.60
C ALA A 254 0.94 -3.75 16.83
N LYS A 255 0.27 -3.07 17.77
CA LYS A 255 0.91 -2.59 19.02
C LYS A 255 1.39 -3.73 19.91
N ALA A 256 0.61 -4.82 20.03
CA ALA A 256 1.02 -6.00 20.80
C ALA A 256 2.23 -6.71 20.18
N GLY A 257 2.25 -6.84 18.85
CA GLY A 257 3.38 -7.39 18.13
C GLY A 257 4.63 -6.51 18.23
N PHE A 258 4.48 -5.18 18.12
CA PHE A 258 5.60 -4.25 18.23
C PHE A 258 6.26 -4.29 19.61
N ARG A 259 5.46 -4.42 20.69
CA ARG A 259 5.99 -4.65 22.05
C ARG A 259 6.79 -5.95 22.14
N ALA A 260 6.29 -7.04 21.54
CA ALA A 260 7.00 -8.32 21.51
C ALA A 260 8.30 -8.27 20.68
N LEU A 261 8.33 -7.50 19.60
CA LEU A 261 9.52 -7.26 18.80
C LEU A 261 10.54 -6.43 19.59
N ARG A 262 10.10 -5.34 20.24
CA ARG A 262 10.95 -4.50 21.09
C ARG A 262 11.60 -5.29 22.22
N SER A 263 10.88 -6.21 22.87
CA SER A 263 11.44 -7.07 23.92
C SER A 263 12.54 -8.01 23.43
N LEU A 264 12.50 -8.44 22.15
CA LEU A 264 13.57 -9.25 21.57
C LEU A 264 14.86 -8.44 21.40
N PHE A 265 14.75 -7.20 20.93
CA PHE A 265 15.91 -6.31 20.73
C PHE A 265 16.42 -5.67 22.03
N SER A 266 15.57 -5.54 23.05
CA SER A 266 15.96 -4.94 24.34
C SER A 266 16.48 -5.95 25.37
N GLY A 267 16.65 -7.23 25.01
CA GLY A 267 17.15 -8.29 25.91
C GLY A 267 16.25 -8.64 27.10
N ARG A 268 15.07 -8.01 27.24
CA ARG A 268 14.13 -8.30 28.33
C ARG A 268 13.26 -9.47 27.92
N ARG A 269 13.52 -10.67 28.49
CA ARG A 269 12.59 -11.81 28.38
C ARG A 269 11.20 -11.34 28.78
N ALA A 270 10.22 -11.52 27.88
CA ALA A 270 8.83 -11.29 28.20
C ALA A 270 8.45 -12.13 29.42
N VAL A 271 8.15 -11.48 30.55
CA VAL A 271 7.64 -12.15 31.75
C VAL A 271 6.37 -12.88 31.34
N ASN A 272 6.38 -14.21 31.49
CA ASN A 272 5.24 -15.05 31.18
C ASN A 272 4.16 -14.80 32.23
N PRO A 273 2.99 -14.22 31.90
CA PRO A 273 1.95 -13.91 32.88
C PRO A 273 1.40 -15.18 33.57
N ALA A 274 1.60 -16.34 32.95
CA ALA A 274 1.15 -17.64 33.47
C ALA A 274 2.01 -18.20 34.61
N ALA A 275 3.17 -17.60 34.92
CA ALA A 275 4.03 -18.08 36.01
C ALA A 275 3.56 -17.64 37.40
N GLY A 276 2.80 -16.54 37.51
CA GLY A 276 2.28 -16.03 38.79
C GLY A 276 1.04 -16.77 39.31
N LEU A 277 0.35 -17.53 38.47
CA LEU A 277 -0.90 -18.24 38.82
C LEU A 277 -0.69 -19.70 39.28
N ARG A 278 0.55 -20.22 39.21
CA ARG A 278 0.89 -21.58 39.68
C ARG A 278 1.55 -21.61 41.07
N ALA A 279 1.91 -20.46 41.64
CA ALA A 279 2.58 -20.39 42.92
C ALA A 279 1.62 -20.36 44.14
N ASP A 280 0.31 -20.31 43.91
CA ASP A 280 -0.71 -20.10 44.96
C ASP A 280 -1.63 -21.32 45.17
N ARG A 281 -1.18 -22.53 44.80
CA ARG A 281 -1.95 -23.79 44.99
C ARG A 281 -1.15 -24.90 45.67
N SER A 282 -0.20 -24.54 46.52
CA SER A 282 0.56 -25.51 47.32
C SER A 282 0.46 -25.23 48.81
N GLU A 283 -0.73 -24.90 49.30
CA GLU A 283 -1.03 -25.10 50.72
C GLU A 283 -1.61 -26.51 50.90
N PRO A 284 -0.99 -27.37 51.73
CA PRO A 284 -1.56 -28.66 52.06
C PRO A 284 -2.78 -28.47 52.96
N VAL A 285 -3.94 -28.94 52.49
CA VAL A 285 -5.14 -29.08 53.31
C VAL A 285 -4.80 -30.04 54.45
N THR A 286 -4.70 -29.51 55.67
CA THR A 286 -4.58 -30.31 56.89
C THR A 286 -5.97 -30.86 57.23
N GLU A 287 -6.13 -32.19 57.14
CA GLU A 287 -7.29 -32.89 57.71
C GLU A 287 -7.30 -32.73 59.23
N PRO A 288 -8.42 -32.30 59.87
CA PRO A 288 -8.53 -32.38 61.31
C PRO A 288 -8.84 -33.83 61.72
N ALA A 289 -7.95 -34.36 62.57
CA ALA A 289 -8.14 -35.62 63.28
C ALA A 289 -9.37 -35.53 64.19
N LEU A 290 -10.39 -36.35 63.91
CA LEU A 290 -11.48 -36.63 64.84
C LEU A 290 -11.10 -37.85 65.68
N GLN A 291 -10.64 -37.57 66.90
CA GLN A 291 -10.48 -38.54 67.97
C GLN A 291 -11.84 -39.16 68.34
N ALA A 292 -11.82 -40.48 68.50
CA ALA A 292 -12.86 -41.22 69.18
C ALA A 292 -12.93 -40.80 70.65
N GLN A 293 -14.13 -40.48 71.13
CA GLN A 293 -14.51 -40.70 72.52
C GLN A 293 -15.86 -41.42 72.56
N ASP A 294 -15.79 -42.57 73.20
CA ASP A 294 -16.82 -43.47 73.67
C ASP A 294 -17.71 -42.75 74.70
N GLU A 295 -19.02 -42.99 74.68
CA GLU A 295 -19.81 -43.26 75.89
C GLU A 295 -21.29 -43.55 75.54
N SER A 296 -21.65 -44.81 75.79
CA SER A 296 -22.84 -45.33 76.47
C SER A 296 -24.14 -44.51 76.61
N THR A 297 -25.20 -45.31 76.76
CA THR A 297 -26.46 -45.11 77.51
C THR A 297 -27.75 -44.68 76.79
N LEU A 298 -28.66 -45.68 76.79
CA LEU A 298 -30.08 -45.64 77.22
C LEU A 298 -31.19 -45.43 76.17
N LYS A 299 -31.82 -46.59 75.89
CA LYS A 299 -33.26 -46.87 75.73
C LYS A 299 -33.92 -46.59 74.38
#